data_AF-A0A958V4S3-F1
#
_entry.id   AF-A0A958V4S3-F1
#
_cell.length_a   1.000
_cell.length_b   1.000
_cell.length_c   1.000
_cell.angle_alpha   90.00
_cell.angle_beta   90.00
_cell.angle_gamma   90.00
#
_symmetry.space_group_name_H-M   'P 1'
#
loop_
_entity.id
_entity.type
_entity.pdbx_description
1 polymer ?
#
loop_
_entity_poly.entity_id
_entity_poly.type
_entity_poly.pdbx_seq_one_letter_code
_entity_poly.pdbx_strand_id
1 'polypeptide(L)'
;RTVKLELPVTELTNDGRYIHIEAAAGTGSFAELTDVVTSFPSGDCCIKIYELTLENVAGDVNEVAIRIDTRNGENGQTCNGQSWVLASSVKTEVHCSCVDFDTTPPTADNLADRRILEDISQMPKVTFSDECSAVTIVYNEYEPVEESCWLGIGVENTTSNIWFDGFPFDQNHHWANGYLERFPDATAKLHGRVVNNSDPTSGWIIDVYFESLVDYTTWIASGGITTNDPQRTERLYGAVDFSKPYLLQGFGDYTGADLSLVENSDHQYMDLGPHADSYGDYGMGLWLAYQGTVNGQTVSEGTIEGAASLTKCVRIRGRLILREWKVTDAAGNTNVFIQRVELEE
;
A
#
# COMPACT_ATOMS: atom_id res chain seq x y z
N ARG A 1 10.70 -12.05 13.51
CA ARG A 1 11.91 -11.24 13.80
C ARG A 1 13.11 -12.16 14.00
N THR A 2 14.31 -11.64 13.75
CA THR A 2 15.58 -12.35 13.99
C THR A 2 16.22 -11.81 15.26
N VAL A 3 16.69 -12.69 16.14
CA VAL A 3 17.36 -12.34 17.39
C VAL A 3 18.78 -12.88 17.37
N LYS A 4 19.77 -12.00 17.46
CA LYS A 4 21.19 -12.39 17.61
C LYS A 4 21.57 -12.35 19.08
N LEU A 5 22.16 -13.43 19.57
CA LEU A 5 22.67 -13.58 20.92
C LEU A 5 24.19 -13.54 20.90
N GLU A 6 24.79 -12.62 21.65
CA GLU A 6 26.23 -12.65 21.95
C GLU A 6 26.42 -13.14 23.40
N LEU A 7 27.04 -14.31 23.54
CA LEU A 7 27.23 -15.02 24.80
C LEU A 7 28.71 -15.02 25.22
N PRO A 8 29.14 -14.07 26.07
CA PRO A 8 30.49 -14.05 26.62
C PRO A 8 30.65 -15.19 27.66
N VAL A 9 31.40 -16.22 27.30
CA VAL A 9 31.70 -17.36 28.20
C VAL A 9 33.15 -17.30 28.64
N THR A 10 33.37 -17.42 29.96
CA THR A 10 34.65 -17.39 30.65
C THR A 10 34.99 -18.73 31.31
N GLU A 11 36.21 -18.85 31.86
CA GLU A 11 36.77 -20.06 32.49
C GLU A 11 37.03 -21.23 31.53
N LEU A 12 37.06 -20.95 30.24
CA LEU A 12 37.38 -21.94 29.22
C LEU A 12 38.88 -22.27 29.23
N THR A 13 39.20 -23.54 28.99
CA THR A 13 40.56 -24.02 28.70
C THR A 13 40.71 -24.41 27.23
N ASN A 14 41.89 -24.14 26.65
CA ASN A 14 42.21 -24.41 25.25
C ASN A 14 42.82 -25.81 25.01
N ASP A 15 42.50 -26.78 25.86
CA ASP A 15 43.07 -28.12 25.86
C ASP A 15 42.19 -29.16 25.11
N GLY A 16 41.38 -28.69 24.16
CA GLY A 16 40.53 -29.55 23.32
C GLY A 16 39.23 -29.99 24.00
N ARG A 17 38.89 -29.39 25.14
CA ARG A 17 37.57 -29.50 25.76
C ARG A 17 36.53 -28.68 25.01
N TYR A 18 35.27 -29.01 25.18
CA TYR A 18 34.20 -28.47 24.36
C TYR A 18 33.15 -27.69 25.12
N ILE A 19 32.34 -26.98 24.36
CA ILE A 19 31.08 -26.41 24.81
C ILE A 19 30.02 -26.59 23.72
N HIS A 20 28.83 -27.04 24.12
CA HIS A 20 27.64 -27.05 23.28
C HIS A 20 26.63 -26.06 23.88
N ILE A 21 26.09 -25.20 23.03
CA ILE A 21 25.15 -24.15 23.42
C ILE A 21 23.91 -24.29 22.56
N GLU A 22 22.75 -24.40 23.20
CA GLU A 22 21.45 -24.31 22.56
C GLU A 22 20.77 -23.00 23.01
N ALA A 23 20.07 -22.36 22.10
CA ALA A 23 19.17 -21.26 22.37
C ALA A 23 17.81 -21.56 21.76
N ALA A 24 16.73 -21.28 22.50
CA ALA A 24 15.36 -21.46 22.03
C ALA A 24 14.47 -20.28 22.45
N ALA A 25 13.56 -19.88 21.57
CA ALA A 25 12.63 -18.78 21.82
C ALA A 25 11.21 -19.15 21.34
N GLY A 26 10.31 -19.44 22.28
CA GLY A 26 8.96 -19.90 21.96
C GLY A 26 8.94 -21.21 21.16
N THR A 27 7.87 -21.42 20.40
CA THR A 27 7.67 -22.65 19.61
C THR A 27 8.24 -22.46 18.20
N GLY A 28 9.29 -23.20 17.86
CA GLY A 28 9.84 -23.27 16.49
C GLY A 28 11.05 -22.38 16.18
N SER A 29 11.52 -21.55 17.13
CA SER A 29 12.80 -20.84 17.01
C SER A 29 13.87 -21.50 17.87
N PHE A 30 14.92 -22.00 17.23
CA PHE A 30 16.01 -22.75 17.87
C PHE A 30 17.33 -22.51 17.12
N ALA A 31 18.42 -22.41 17.85
CA ALA A 31 19.77 -22.38 17.33
C ALA A 31 20.70 -23.18 18.24
N GLU A 32 21.67 -23.86 17.69
CA GLU A 32 22.68 -24.59 18.45
C GLU A 32 24.08 -24.37 17.87
N LEU A 33 25.08 -24.48 18.74
CA LEU A 33 26.48 -24.39 18.37
C LEU A 33 27.30 -25.33 19.24
N THR A 34 28.18 -26.09 18.59
CA THR A 34 29.19 -26.92 19.27
C THR A 34 30.57 -26.41 18.89
N ASP A 35 31.41 -26.13 19.88
CA ASP A 35 32.78 -25.66 19.68
C ASP A 35 33.77 -26.47 20.52
N VAL A 36 34.93 -26.78 19.92
CA VAL A 36 36.08 -27.37 20.61
C VAL A 36 37.10 -26.27 20.85
N VAL A 37 37.31 -25.91 22.11
CA VAL A 37 38.14 -24.77 22.49
C VAL A 37 39.61 -25.14 22.29
N THR A 38 40.21 -24.62 21.22
CA THR A 38 41.61 -24.87 20.83
C THR A 38 42.46 -23.60 20.86
N SER A 39 41.82 -22.42 20.88
CA SER A 39 42.48 -21.12 20.99
C SER A 39 41.51 -20.04 21.48
N PHE A 40 42.05 -18.92 21.97
CA PHE A 40 41.28 -17.74 22.35
C PHE A 40 41.66 -16.52 21.49
N PRO A 41 40.70 -15.64 21.15
CA PRO A 41 40.97 -14.47 20.30
C PRO A 41 41.95 -13.44 20.90
N SER A 42 42.09 -13.37 22.24
CA SER A 42 42.85 -12.31 22.93
C SER A 42 44.07 -12.79 23.72
N GLY A 43 44.60 -13.99 23.43
CA GLY A 43 45.76 -14.57 24.14
C GLY A 43 45.34 -15.53 25.25
N ASP A 44 45.93 -15.42 26.45
CA ASP A 44 45.68 -16.33 27.59
C ASP A 44 44.37 -16.05 28.36
N CYS A 45 43.56 -15.08 27.91
CA CYS A 45 42.28 -14.81 28.53
C CYS A 45 41.30 -15.94 28.17
N CYS A 46 40.89 -16.72 29.18
CA CYS A 46 39.91 -17.83 29.13
C CYS A 46 38.48 -17.40 28.75
N ILE A 47 38.31 -16.42 27.86
CA ILE A 47 37.04 -15.85 27.42
C ILE A 47 36.84 -16.04 25.91
N LYS A 48 35.63 -16.43 25.52
CA LYS A 48 35.18 -16.49 24.13
C LYS A 48 33.75 -16.00 24.04
N ILE A 49 33.43 -15.22 23.01
CA ILE A 49 32.06 -14.78 22.72
C ILE A 49 31.48 -15.74 21.68
N TYR A 50 30.36 -16.35 22.02
CA TYR A 50 29.61 -17.22 21.12
C TYR A 50 28.41 -16.47 20.55
N GLU A 51 28.22 -16.58 19.24
CA GLU A 51 27.10 -15.94 18.54
C GLU A 51 26.10 -17.01 18.10
N LEU A 52 24.83 -16.84 18.50
CA LEU A 52 23.72 -17.66 18.01
C LEU A 52 22.66 -16.76 17.37
N THR A 53 22.13 -17.17 16.22
CA THR A 53 21.06 -16.44 15.52
C THR A 53 19.78 -17.25 15.55
N LEU A 54 18.77 -16.73 16.23
CA LEU A 54 17.42 -17.29 16.30
C LEU A 54 16.55 -16.66 15.21
N GLU A 55 16.17 -17.46 14.22
CA GLU A 55 15.25 -17.05 13.17
C GLU A 55 13.79 -17.25 13.58
N ASN A 56 12.89 -16.47 12.97
CA ASN A 56 11.42 -16.63 13.13
C ASN A 56 10.92 -16.55 14.59
N VAL A 57 11.57 -15.73 15.44
CA VAL A 57 11.07 -15.50 16.80
C VAL A 57 9.74 -14.74 16.73
N ALA A 58 8.69 -15.29 17.36
CA ALA A 58 7.36 -14.68 17.38
C ALA A 58 7.34 -13.38 18.20
N GLY A 59 6.42 -12.46 17.88
CA GLY A 59 6.36 -11.10 18.43
C GLY A 59 6.01 -11.01 19.92
N ASP A 60 5.31 -12.01 20.44
CA ASP A 60 4.86 -12.12 21.83
C ASP A 60 5.86 -12.83 22.77
N VAL A 61 6.92 -13.45 22.20
CA VAL A 61 7.96 -14.12 22.98
C VAL A 61 8.78 -13.08 23.77
N ASN A 62 8.87 -13.30 25.08
CA ASN A 62 9.57 -12.42 26.04
C ASN A 62 10.73 -13.12 26.78
N GLU A 63 11.03 -14.37 26.42
CA GLU A 63 12.08 -15.19 27.04
C GLU A 63 12.87 -15.95 25.96
N VAL A 64 14.18 -16.03 26.17
CA VAL A 64 15.08 -16.91 25.42
C VAL A 64 15.71 -17.88 26.41
N ALA A 65 15.48 -19.18 26.20
CA ALA A 65 16.09 -20.23 27.00
C ALA A 65 17.46 -20.59 26.42
N ILE A 66 18.51 -20.47 27.23
CA ILE A 66 19.87 -20.86 26.86
C ILE A 66 20.24 -22.11 27.65
N ARG A 67 20.71 -23.15 26.97
CA ARG A 67 21.26 -24.36 27.59
C ARG A 67 22.70 -24.53 27.18
N ILE A 68 23.55 -24.81 28.17
CA ILE A 68 24.97 -25.08 27.95
C ILE A 68 25.26 -26.49 28.44
N ASP A 69 25.78 -27.33 27.55
CA ASP A 69 26.19 -28.69 27.84
C ASP A 69 27.70 -28.84 27.63
N THR A 70 28.38 -29.25 28.71
CA THR A 70 29.82 -29.53 28.73
C THR A 70 30.10 -30.91 29.31
N ARG A 71 29.12 -31.83 29.35
CA ARG A 71 29.27 -33.15 29.97
C ARG A 71 30.18 -34.07 29.15
N ASN A 72 30.96 -34.91 29.83
CA ASN A 72 31.84 -35.89 29.19
C ASN A 72 31.01 -36.91 28.37
N GLY A 73 31.41 -37.15 27.12
CA GLY A 73 30.85 -38.22 26.28
C GLY A 73 29.51 -37.91 25.60
N GLU A 74 28.99 -36.69 25.76
CA GLU A 74 27.74 -36.24 25.16
C GLU A 74 27.96 -35.52 23.82
N ASN A 75 26.89 -35.28 23.05
CA ASN A 75 26.90 -34.48 21.82
C ASN A 75 27.95 -34.94 20.77
N GLY A 76 28.23 -36.26 20.73
CA GLY A 76 29.16 -36.89 19.79
C GLY A 76 30.64 -36.79 20.16
N GLN A 77 30.97 -36.47 21.42
CA GLN A 77 32.33 -36.10 21.83
C GLN A 77 33.06 -37.14 22.69
N THR A 78 34.39 -37.01 22.79
CA THR A 78 35.28 -37.97 23.50
C THR A 78 36.17 -37.33 24.57
N CYS A 79 36.04 -36.02 24.82
CA CYS A 79 36.86 -35.29 25.79
C CYS A 79 36.15 -35.13 27.16
N ASN A 80 36.96 -34.86 28.20
CA ASN A 80 36.46 -34.54 29.53
C ASN A 80 35.67 -33.22 29.52
N GLY A 81 34.77 -33.05 30.50
CA GLY A 81 33.93 -31.87 30.56
C GLY A 81 34.68 -30.55 30.81
N GLN A 82 34.03 -29.44 30.47
CA GLN A 82 34.59 -28.09 30.52
C GLN A 82 33.92 -27.25 31.62
N SER A 83 34.73 -26.53 32.38
CA SER A 83 34.24 -25.47 33.29
C SER A 83 33.84 -24.24 32.47
N TRP A 84 32.77 -23.58 32.87
CA TRP A 84 32.30 -22.38 32.19
C TRP A 84 31.59 -21.45 33.16
N VAL A 85 31.71 -20.15 32.89
CA VAL A 85 30.91 -19.09 33.50
C VAL A 85 30.42 -18.18 32.40
N LEU A 86 29.09 -18.03 32.26
CA LEU A 86 28.51 -17.03 31.38
C LEU A 86 28.65 -15.65 32.06
N ALA A 87 29.54 -14.81 31.53
CA ALA A 87 29.99 -13.59 32.18
C ALA A 87 29.17 -12.36 31.74
N SER A 88 28.24 -11.91 32.59
CA SER A 88 27.46 -10.66 32.42
C SER A 88 26.61 -10.58 31.13
N SER A 89 25.76 -9.54 31.07
CA SER A 89 24.71 -9.24 30.08
C SER A 89 24.87 -9.91 28.72
N VAL A 90 23.94 -10.82 28.41
CA VAL A 90 23.70 -11.27 27.03
C VAL A 90 23.27 -10.06 26.21
N LYS A 91 24.06 -9.70 25.19
CA LYS A 91 23.66 -8.67 24.23
C LYS A 91 22.73 -9.33 23.22
N THR A 92 21.53 -8.80 23.11
CA THR A 92 20.53 -9.22 22.13
C THR A 92 20.33 -8.12 21.11
N GLU A 93 20.61 -8.39 19.84
CA GLU A 93 20.20 -7.51 18.74
C GLU A 93 18.92 -8.08 18.14
N VAL A 94 17.82 -7.32 18.26
CA VAL A 94 16.52 -7.68 17.70
C VAL A 94 16.31 -6.80 16.48
N HIS A 95 16.38 -7.38 15.29
CA HIS A 95 15.97 -6.67 14.09
C HIS A 95 14.44 -6.78 13.97
N CYS A 96 13.77 -5.63 13.96
CA CYS A 96 12.37 -5.55 13.55
C CYS A 96 12.23 -6.03 12.10
N SER A 97 11.04 -6.47 11.72
CA SER A 97 10.78 -6.89 10.34
C SER A 97 10.97 -5.71 9.39
N CYS A 98 11.47 -5.95 8.16
CA CYS A 98 11.48 -4.95 7.08
C CYS A 98 10.07 -4.34 6.91
N VAL A 99 9.05 -5.21 7.01
CA VAL A 99 7.62 -4.89 6.95
C VAL A 99 7.18 -3.85 8.00
N ASP A 100 7.79 -3.83 9.19
CA ASP A 100 7.34 -2.95 10.28
C ASP A 100 7.62 -1.46 9.99
N PHE A 101 8.50 -1.17 9.03
CA PHE A 101 8.92 0.18 8.65
C PHE A 101 8.79 0.47 7.16
N ASP A 102 8.18 -0.45 6.42
CA ASP A 102 7.97 -0.28 5.00
C ASP A 102 6.84 0.71 4.75
N THR A 103 7.19 1.81 4.10
CA THR A 103 6.25 2.88 3.70
C THR A 103 6.16 3.00 2.18
N THR A 104 6.88 2.14 1.46
CA THR A 104 6.97 2.20 0.01
C THR A 104 5.87 1.34 -0.59
N PRO A 105 5.05 1.88 -1.49
CA PRO A 105 4.03 1.07 -2.13
C PRO A 105 4.65 0.10 -3.15
N PRO A 106 3.99 -1.04 -3.41
CA PRO A 106 4.40 -1.98 -4.46
C PRO A 106 4.62 -1.30 -5.81
N THR A 107 5.50 -1.91 -6.61
CA THR A 107 5.84 -1.46 -7.97
C THR A 107 5.42 -2.49 -9.03
N ALA A 108 5.38 -2.06 -10.29
CA ALA A 108 5.10 -2.92 -11.43
C ALA A 108 6.30 -2.94 -12.37
N ASP A 109 6.92 -4.11 -12.57
CA ASP A 109 8.24 -4.18 -13.22
C ASP A 109 8.17 -3.95 -14.74
N ASN A 110 7.05 -4.32 -15.37
CA ASN A 110 6.90 -4.38 -16.83
C ASN A 110 5.55 -3.83 -17.34
N LEU A 111 4.88 -3.01 -16.52
CA LEU A 111 3.63 -2.36 -16.90
C LEU A 111 3.89 -1.29 -17.97
N ALA A 112 3.09 -1.31 -19.02
CA ALA A 112 2.96 -0.17 -19.92
C ALA A 112 1.52 0.32 -19.90
N ASP A 113 1.38 1.62 -19.68
CA ASP A 113 0.12 2.35 -19.54
C ASP A 113 -0.87 2.14 -20.71
N ARG A 114 -0.34 1.93 -21.91
CA ARG A 114 -1.09 1.71 -23.15
C ARG A 114 -0.41 0.64 -23.98
N ARG A 115 -1.20 -0.31 -24.49
CA ARG A 115 -0.78 -1.34 -25.43
C ARG A 115 -1.75 -1.39 -26.61
N ILE A 116 -1.20 -1.58 -27.79
CA ILE A 116 -1.96 -1.88 -29.00
C ILE A 116 -1.53 -3.28 -29.39
N LEU A 117 -2.48 -4.20 -29.52
CA LEU A 117 -2.25 -5.61 -29.84
C LEU A 117 -3.11 -6.00 -31.04
N GLU A 118 -2.61 -6.92 -31.87
CA GLU A 118 -3.39 -7.49 -32.97
C GLU A 118 -4.34 -8.59 -32.45
N ASP A 119 -3.95 -9.27 -31.36
CA ASP A 119 -4.71 -10.36 -30.77
C ASP A 119 -4.53 -10.39 -29.25
N ILE A 120 -5.60 -10.75 -28.54
CA ILE A 120 -5.63 -10.79 -27.07
C ILE A 120 -4.65 -11.82 -26.48
N SER A 121 -4.26 -12.85 -27.23
CA SER A 121 -3.24 -13.82 -26.81
C SER A 121 -1.84 -13.22 -26.67
N GLN A 122 -1.59 -12.05 -27.26
CA GLN A 122 -0.33 -11.30 -27.11
C GLN A 122 -0.26 -10.50 -25.80
N MET A 123 -1.32 -10.56 -24.98
CA MET A 123 -1.42 -9.78 -23.76
C MET A 123 -0.32 -10.15 -22.75
N PRO A 124 0.54 -9.19 -22.34
CA PRO A 124 1.64 -9.49 -21.45
C PRO A 124 1.14 -9.79 -20.04
N LYS A 125 1.83 -10.74 -19.37
CA LYS A 125 1.75 -10.89 -17.93
C LYS A 125 2.49 -9.73 -17.26
N VAL A 126 1.81 -9.02 -16.37
CA VAL A 126 2.42 -7.99 -15.52
C VAL A 126 2.94 -8.64 -14.24
N THR A 127 4.15 -8.28 -13.82
CA THR A 127 4.73 -8.68 -12.52
C THR A 127 4.77 -7.49 -11.57
N PHE A 128 4.51 -7.78 -10.31
CA PHE A 128 4.49 -6.80 -9.23
C PHE A 128 5.43 -7.26 -8.14
N SER A 129 6.15 -6.31 -7.55
CA SER A 129 7.17 -6.56 -6.57
C SER A 129 7.15 -5.49 -5.48
N ASP A 130 7.67 -5.88 -4.32
CA ASP A 130 7.89 -5.01 -3.17
C ASP A 130 9.27 -5.34 -2.58
N GLU A 131 9.91 -4.36 -1.93
CA GLU A 131 11.27 -4.49 -1.40
C GLU A 131 11.34 -5.34 -0.12
N CYS A 132 10.29 -5.30 0.70
CA CYS A 132 10.27 -5.94 2.01
C CYS A 132 9.47 -7.24 2.06
N SER A 133 8.55 -7.47 1.12
CA SER A 133 7.57 -8.54 1.23
C SER A 133 6.99 -9.05 -0.10
N ALA A 134 6.21 -10.12 -0.02
CA ALA A 134 5.38 -10.56 -1.14
C ALA A 134 4.11 -9.72 -1.22
N VAL A 135 3.57 -9.55 -2.43
CA VAL A 135 2.39 -8.72 -2.67
C VAL A 135 1.12 -9.55 -2.87
N THR A 136 0.00 -8.99 -2.42
CA THR A 136 -1.36 -9.46 -2.74
C THR A 136 -1.92 -8.63 -3.89
N ILE A 137 -2.55 -9.29 -4.87
CA ILE A 137 -3.04 -8.66 -6.10
C ILE A 137 -4.54 -8.91 -6.23
N VAL A 138 -5.32 -7.84 -6.36
CA VAL A 138 -6.71 -7.88 -6.82
C VAL A 138 -6.74 -7.39 -8.26
N TYR A 139 -7.33 -8.18 -9.14
CA TYR A 139 -7.38 -7.92 -10.58
C TYR A 139 -8.82 -7.71 -11.05
N ASN A 140 -9.04 -6.61 -11.78
CA ASN A 140 -10.28 -6.35 -12.49
C ASN A 140 -9.98 -6.10 -13.97
N GLU A 141 -10.90 -6.53 -14.83
CA GLU A 141 -10.86 -6.26 -16.26
C GLU A 141 -12.22 -5.73 -16.69
N TYR A 142 -12.21 -4.64 -17.45
CA TYR A 142 -13.41 -3.99 -17.95
C TYR A 142 -13.39 -3.91 -19.46
N GLU A 143 -14.51 -4.31 -20.05
CA GLU A 143 -14.69 -4.30 -21.50
C GLU A 143 -16.19 -4.40 -21.86
N PRO A 144 -16.65 -3.63 -22.85
CA PRO A 144 -15.97 -2.52 -23.53
C PRO A 144 -15.82 -1.27 -22.65
N VAL A 145 -14.70 -0.56 -22.80
CA VAL A 145 -14.52 0.80 -22.26
C VAL A 145 -14.60 1.80 -23.41
N GLU A 146 -15.37 2.87 -23.25
CA GLU A 146 -15.53 3.91 -24.27
C GLU A 146 -14.36 4.90 -24.25
N GLU A 147 -13.96 5.33 -23.05
CA GLU A 147 -12.87 6.27 -22.83
C GLU A 147 -12.19 5.97 -21.48
N SER A 148 -10.86 6.10 -21.42
CA SER A 148 -10.10 6.10 -20.18
C SER A 148 -9.07 7.23 -20.19
N CYS A 149 -9.17 8.12 -19.20
CA CYS A 149 -8.35 9.33 -19.06
C CYS A 149 -7.58 9.32 -17.75
N TRP A 150 -6.43 10.00 -17.74
CA TRP A 150 -5.70 10.35 -16.52
C TRP A 150 -6.28 11.62 -15.92
N LEU A 151 -6.34 11.66 -14.60
CA LEU A 151 -6.68 12.86 -13.83
C LEU A 151 -5.43 13.70 -13.61
N GLY A 152 -5.38 14.84 -14.28
CA GLY A 152 -4.35 15.86 -14.11
C GLY A 152 -4.80 16.96 -13.16
N ILE A 153 -3.85 17.83 -12.79
CA ILE A 153 -4.17 19.07 -12.08
C ILE A 153 -4.92 20.01 -13.05
N GLY A 154 -5.96 20.67 -12.55
CA GLY A 154 -6.75 21.65 -13.31
C GLY A 154 -5.97 22.93 -13.65
N VAL A 155 -6.68 23.95 -14.14
CA VAL A 155 -6.08 25.25 -14.49
C VAL A 155 -6.04 26.23 -13.32
N GLU A 156 -6.92 26.06 -12.33
CA GLU A 156 -7.06 26.97 -11.19
C GLU A 156 -5.95 26.80 -10.13
N ASN A 157 -5.53 25.55 -9.91
CA ASN A 157 -4.56 25.20 -8.88
C ASN A 157 -3.35 24.51 -9.53
N THR A 158 -2.17 24.63 -8.92
CA THR A 158 -0.92 24.05 -9.45
C THR A 158 -0.40 22.86 -8.64
N THR A 159 -1.02 22.56 -7.49
CA THR A 159 -0.54 21.57 -6.52
C THR A 159 -1.62 20.63 -6.00
N SER A 160 -2.88 21.07 -6.00
CA SER A 160 -4.01 20.31 -5.47
C SER A 160 -5.09 20.18 -6.53
N ASN A 161 -5.75 19.02 -6.59
CA ASN A 161 -6.95 18.83 -7.40
C ASN A 161 -8.02 17.99 -6.69
N ILE A 162 -7.80 17.69 -5.40
CA ILE A 162 -8.75 17.08 -4.48
C ILE A 162 -8.64 17.82 -3.14
N TRP A 163 -9.78 18.18 -2.56
CA TRP A 163 -9.88 18.82 -1.25
C TRP A 163 -10.85 18.02 -0.37
N PHE A 164 -10.40 17.67 0.83
CA PHE A 164 -11.26 17.06 1.84
C PHE A 164 -11.73 18.16 2.79
N ASP A 165 -12.82 18.84 2.45
CA ASP A 165 -13.41 19.84 3.32
C ASP A 165 -13.96 19.20 4.60
N GLY A 166 -13.81 19.91 5.71
CA GLY A 166 -14.15 19.41 7.04
C GLY A 166 -13.15 18.38 7.60
N PHE A 167 -12.08 18.07 6.87
CA PHE A 167 -11.03 17.17 7.34
C PHE A 167 -10.22 17.84 8.47
N PRO A 168 -9.89 17.12 9.54
CA PRO A 168 -9.28 17.70 10.75
C PRO A 168 -7.80 18.10 10.59
N PHE A 169 -7.19 17.75 9.46
CA PHE A 169 -5.77 17.96 9.16
C PHE A 169 -5.61 18.68 7.82
N ASP A 170 -4.49 18.47 7.11
CA ASP A 170 -4.32 19.02 5.77
C ASP A 170 -5.43 18.50 4.85
N GLN A 171 -6.13 19.44 4.23
CA GLN A 171 -7.27 19.18 3.35
C GLN A 171 -6.81 19.05 1.89
N ASN A 172 -5.60 19.51 1.57
CA ASN A 172 -5.10 19.62 0.21
C ASN A 172 -4.44 18.33 -0.26
N HIS A 173 -4.98 17.76 -1.31
CA HIS A 173 -4.52 16.51 -1.88
C HIS A 173 -4.41 16.60 -3.40
N HIS A 174 -3.71 15.64 -3.99
CA HIS A 174 -3.70 15.45 -5.43
C HIS A 174 -3.74 13.98 -5.85
N TRP A 175 -4.22 13.73 -7.06
CA TRP A 175 -4.09 12.43 -7.70
C TRP A 175 -2.62 12.14 -8.00
N ALA A 176 -2.05 11.13 -7.32
CA ALA A 176 -0.76 10.58 -7.72
C ALA A 176 -0.91 9.71 -8.97
N ASN A 177 -1.95 8.86 -8.98
CA ASN A 177 -2.38 8.05 -10.13
C ASN A 177 -3.91 7.97 -10.09
N GLY A 178 -4.59 8.85 -10.82
CA GLY A 178 -6.04 8.92 -10.87
C GLY A 178 -6.56 8.71 -12.29
N TYR A 179 -7.69 8.01 -12.40
CA TYR A 179 -8.28 7.63 -13.67
C TYR A 179 -9.79 7.83 -13.66
N LEU A 180 -10.29 8.24 -14.83
CA LEU A 180 -11.72 8.26 -15.14
C LEU A 180 -11.97 7.35 -16.33
N GLU A 181 -12.90 6.42 -16.19
CA GLU A 181 -13.41 5.60 -17.27
C GLU A 181 -14.87 5.86 -17.56
N ARG A 182 -15.21 5.84 -18.85
CA ARG A 182 -16.58 5.88 -19.35
C ARG A 182 -16.91 4.59 -20.06
N PHE A 183 -18.12 4.11 -19.86
CA PHE A 183 -18.62 2.86 -20.44
C PHE A 183 -19.73 3.15 -21.46
N PRO A 184 -19.99 2.22 -22.41
CA PRO A 184 -20.98 2.45 -23.47
C PRO A 184 -22.44 2.63 -23.00
N ASP A 185 -22.77 2.29 -21.77
CA ASP A 185 -24.06 2.57 -21.13
C ASP A 185 -24.14 3.98 -20.50
N ALA A 186 -23.16 4.83 -20.84
CA ALA A 186 -22.93 6.16 -20.32
C ALA A 186 -22.58 6.21 -18.83
N THR A 187 -22.40 5.09 -18.13
CA THR A 187 -21.91 5.10 -16.75
C THR A 187 -20.42 5.46 -16.70
N ALA A 188 -19.94 5.83 -15.51
CA ALA A 188 -18.54 6.15 -15.29
C ALA A 188 -17.97 5.51 -14.02
N LYS A 189 -16.65 5.35 -14.00
CA LYS A 189 -15.88 4.96 -12.81
C LYS A 189 -14.77 5.97 -12.59
N LEU A 190 -14.63 6.44 -11.34
CA LEU A 190 -13.52 7.25 -10.87
C LEU A 190 -12.71 6.43 -9.89
N HIS A 191 -11.41 6.31 -10.09
CA HIS A 191 -10.58 5.55 -9.17
C HIS A 191 -9.11 5.91 -9.23
N GLY A 192 -8.40 5.56 -8.16
CA GLY A 192 -6.95 5.70 -8.09
C GLY A 192 -6.43 6.08 -6.71
N ARG A 193 -5.18 6.51 -6.69
CA ARG A 193 -4.44 6.91 -5.49
C ARG A 193 -4.37 8.43 -5.40
N VAL A 194 -4.91 8.97 -4.30
CA VAL A 194 -4.84 10.36 -3.89
C VAL A 194 -3.83 10.48 -2.74
N VAL A 195 -2.96 11.48 -2.79
CA VAL A 195 -1.93 11.72 -1.76
C VAL A 195 -2.13 13.08 -1.10
N ASN A 196 -1.77 13.17 0.18
CA ASN A 196 -1.69 14.43 0.89
C ASN A 196 -0.50 15.24 0.35
N ASN A 197 -0.71 16.54 0.11
CA ASN A 197 0.32 17.42 -0.43
C ASN A 197 1.48 17.67 0.54
N SER A 198 1.19 17.73 1.84
CA SER A 198 2.19 17.90 2.90
C SER A 198 2.92 16.60 3.25
N ASP A 199 2.27 15.45 3.03
CA ASP A 199 2.85 14.12 3.24
C ASP A 199 2.41 13.12 2.16
N PRO A 200 3.21 12.95 1.09
CA PRO A 200 2.87 12.03 0.00
C PRO A 200 2.89 10.53 0.38
N THR A 201 3.37 10.20 1.58
CA THR A 201 3.33 8.82 2.12
C THR A 201 1.95 8.47 2.70
N SER A 202 1.08 9.47 2.87
CA SER A 202 -0.28 9.34 3.40
C SER A 202 -1.34 9.82 2.40
N GLY A 203 -2.54 9.22 2.46
CA GLY A 203 -3.59 9.54 1.50
C GLY A 203 -4.69 8.49 1.40
N TRP A 204 -5.37 8.47 0.25
CA TRP A 204 -6.59 7.69 0.03
C TRP A 204 -6.52 6.88 -1.27
N ILE A 205 -7.02 5.65 -1.23
CA ILE A 205 -7.45 4.92 -2.41
C ILE A 205 -8.95 5.16 -2.58
N ILE A 206 -9.31 5.77 -3.70
CA ILE A 206 -10.69 6.10 -4.06
C ILE A 206 -11.13 5.18 -5.19
N ASP A 207 -12.32 4.61 -5.11
CA ASP A 207 -13.00 3.87 -6.19
C ASP A 207 -14.51 4.16 -6.08
N VAL A 208 -15.09 4.85 -7.06
CA VAL A 208 -16.48 5.30 -7.05
C VAL A 208 -17.09 5.09 -8.43
N TYR A 209 -18.29 4.51 -8.45
CA TYR A 209 -19.09 4.38 -9.65
C TYR A 209 -20.13 5.49 -9.73
N PHE A 210 -20.44 5.92 -10.95
CA PHE A 210 -21.48 6.88 -11.23
C PHE A 210 -22.54 6.27 -12.15
N GLU A 211 -23.77 6.73 -11.97
CA GLU A 211 -24.88 6.44 -12.86
C GLU A 211 -24.62 7.00 -14.28
N SER A 212 -25.51 6.69 -15.22
CA SER A 212 -25.40 7.18 -16.59
C SER A 212 -25.30 8.71 -16.61
N LEU A 213 -24.26 9.23 -17.27
CA LEU A 213 -24.02 10.65 -17.42
C LEU A 213 -25.11 11.29 -18.31
N VAL A 214 -25.75 12.34 -17.82
CA VAL A 214 -26.85 13.04 -18.50
C VAL A 214 -26.54 14.52 -18.71
N ASP A 215 -27.24 15.16 -19.65
CA ASP A 215 -27.11 16.60 -19.84
C ASP A 215 -27.68 17.41 -18.65
N TYR A 216 -27.31 18.69 -18.58
CA TYR A 216 -27.75 19.59 -17.51
C TYR A 216 -29.28 19.67 -17.37
N THR A 217 -30.03 19.62 -18.47
CA THR A 217 -31.50 19.73 -18.41
C THR A 217 -32.11 18.52 -17.71
N THR A 218 -31.60 17.34 -18.04
CA THR A 218 -32.00 16.06 -17.45
C THR A 218 -31.55 15.98 -15.99
N TRP A 219 -30.32 16.40 -15.69
CA TRP A 219 -29.77 16.47 -14.32
C TRP A 219 -30.65 17.30 -13.37
N ILE A 220 -31.02 18.52 -13.78
CA ILE A 220 -31.91 19.36 -12.96
C ILE A 220 -33.31 18.75 -12.84
N ALA A 221 -33.83 18.13 -13.91
CA ALA A 221 -35.14 17.48 -13.88
C ALA A 221 -35.18 16.28 -12.93
N SER A 222 -34.06 15.61 -12.68
CA SER A 222 -33.91 14.53 -11.70
C SER A 222 -33.59 15.02 -10.28
N GLY A 223 -33.62 16.33 -10.02
CA GLY A 223 -33.36 16.91 -8.69
C GLY A 223 -31.89 17.23 -8.42
N GLY A 224 -31.04 17.21 -9.45
CA GLY A 224 -29.64 17.60 -9.36
C GLY A 224 -29.45 19.08 -9.01
N ILE A 225 -28.27 19.42 -8.47
CA ILE A 225 -27.99 20.78 -8.01
C ILE A 225 -27.83 21.77 -9.17
N THR A 226 -28.24 23.01 -8.94
CA THR A 226 -28.06 24.13 -9.87
C THR A 226 -26.73 24.83 -9.65
N THR A 227 -26.06 25.21 -10.74
CA THR A 227 -24.85 26.04 -10.68
C THR A 227 -25.05 27.35 -11.45
N ASN A 228 -24.29 28.39 -11.09
CA ASN A 228 -24.32 29.68 -11.79
C ASN A 228 -23.25 29.79 -12.89
N ASP A 229 -22.50 28.71 -13.13
CA ASP A 229 -21.43 28.69 -14.13
C ASP A 229 -21.99 28.81 -15.56
N PRO A 230 -21.42 29.65 -16.44
CA PRO A 230 -21.91 29.84 -17.80
C PRO A 230 -21.82 28.59 -18.68
N GLN A 231 -20.88 27.67 -18.42
CA GLN A 231 -20.64 26.46 -19.22
C GLN A 231 -21.38 25.22 -18.69
N ARG A 232 -22.21 25.35 -17.65
CA ARG A 232 -22.98 24.24 -17.05
C ARG A 232 -23.79 23.41 -18.06
N THR A 233 -24.31 24.04 -19.11
CA THR A 233 -25.08 23.35 -20.15
C THR A 233 -24.23 22.59 -21.18
N GLU A 234 -22.91 22.77 -21.14
CA GLU A 234 -21.94 22.07 -22.00
C GLU A 234 -21.34 20.84 -21.32
N ARG A 235 -21.78 20.53 -20.09
CA ARG A 235 -21.28 19.44 -19.26
C ARG A 235 -22.30 18.30 -19.16
N LEU A 236 -21.77 17.10 -18.93
CA LEU A 236 -22.53 15.93 -18.51
C LEU A 236 -22.41 15.77 -16.99
N TYR A 237 -23.44 15.22 -16.36
CA TYR A 237 -23.56 15.05 -14.91
C TYR A 237 -23.93 13.61 -14.57
N GLY A 238 -23.36 13.05 -13.51
CA GLY A 238 -23.73 11.74 -13.00
C GLY A 238 -23.75 11.71 -11.48
N ALA A 239 -24.82 11.17 -10.90
CA ALA A 239 -24.88 10.87 -9.48
C ALA A 239 -24.01 9.64 -9.15
N VAL A 240 -23.55 9.54 -7.90
CA VAL A 240 -22.90 8.32 -7.40
C VAL A 240 -23.88 7.15 -7.45
N ASP A 241 -23.44 6.02 -7.99
CA ASP A 241 -24.21 4.77 -8.05
C ASP A 241 -24.00 3.96 -6.76
N PHE A 242 -24.84 4.22 -5.76
CA PHE A 242 -24.81 3.51 -4.47
C PHE A 242 -25.28 2.04 -4.56
N SER A 243 -25.77 1.58 -5.73
CA SER A 243 -26.05 0.16 -5.94
C SER A 243 -24.77 -0.66 -6.15
N LYS A 244 -23.64 0.01 -6.43
CA LYS A 244 -22.31 -0.58 -6.58
C LYS A 244 -21.45 -0.33 -5.34
N PRO A 245 -20.49 -1.23 -5.04
CA PRO A 245 -19.52 -0.98 -3.99
C PRO A 245 -18.63 0.21 -4.37
N TYR A 246 -18.33 1.05 -3.38
CA TYR A 246 -17.32 2.09 -3.47
C TYR A 246 -16.21 1.83 -2.45
N LEU A 247 -15.08 2.51 -2.60
CA LEU A 247 -13.94 2.45 -1.71
C LEU A 247 -13.44 3.85 -1.36
N LEU A 248 -13.30 4.10 -0.06
CA LEU A 248 -12.53 5.21 0.50
C LEU A 248 -11.58 4.63 1.55
N GLN A 249 -10.39 4.22 1.13
CA GLN A 249 -9.44 3.54 2.01
C GLN A 249 -8.23 4.43 2.28
N GLY A 250 -8.02 4.79 3.55
CA GLY A 250 -6.82 5.50 3.98
C GLY A 250 -5.57 4.62 3.98
N PHE A 251 -4.41 5.20 3.65
CA PHE A 251 -3.08 4.61 3.80
C PHE A 251 -2.11 5.58 4.49
N GLY A 252 -0.95 5.09 4.91
CA GLY A 252 0.03 5.89 5.67
C GLY A 252 -0.56 6.33 7.01
N ASP A 253 -0.46 7.61 7.33
CA ASP A 253 -1.05 8.23 8.52
C ASP A 253 -2.59 8.20 8.52
N TYR A 254 -3.24 7.82 7.43
CA TYR A 254 -4.70 7.63 7.38
C TYR A 254 -5.10 6.15 7.51
N THR A 255 -4.15 5.25 7.75
CA THR A 255 -4.44 3.83 7.99
C THR A 255 -5.35 3.67 9.21
N GLY A 256 -6.44 2.91 9.04
CA GLY A 256 -7.45 2.72 10.09
C GLY A 256 -8.46 3.85 10.21
N ALA A 257 -8.39 4.89 9.37
CA ALA A 257 -9.50 5.81 9.17
C ALA A 257 -10.70 5.06 8.57
N ASP A 258 -11.89 5.47 8.98
CA ASP A 258 -13.16 4.90 8.56
C ASP A 258 -14.01 6.02 7.99
N LEU A 259 -13.99 6.18 6.66
CA LEU A 259 -14.80 7.15 5.95
C LEU A 259 -15.84 6.45 5.08
N SER A 260 -17.03 7.01 5.08
CA SER A 260 -18.17 6.53 4.29
C SER A 260 -18.80 7.69 3.53
N LEU A 261 -19.27 7.42 2.31
CA LEU A 261 -20.07 8.36 1.54
C LEU A 261 -21.48 8.47 2.11
N VAL A 262 -22.03 9.69 2.11
CA VAL A 262 -23.37 10.00 2.61
C VAL A 262 -24.36 10.04 1.45
N GLU A 263 -25.14 8.96 1.27
CA GLU A 263 -26.04 8.75 0.13
C GLU A 263 -27.09 9.86 -0.06
N ASN A 264 -27.68 10.37 1.02
CA ASN A 264 -28.76 11.36 0.96
C ASN A 264 -28.26 12.82 0.98
N SER A 265 -27.15 13.10 0.29
CA SER A 265 -26.58 14.43 0.18
C SER A 265 -26.74 15.00 -1.23
N ASP A 266 -26.94 16.31 -1.33
CA ASP A 266 -26.92 17.05 -2.60
C ASP A 266 -25.51 17.04 -3.25
N HIS A 267 -24.48 16.65 -2.50
CA HIS A 267 -23.09 16.53 -2.95
C HIS A 267 -22.71 15.05 -3.16
N GLN A 268 -23.33 14.37 -4.13
CA GLN A 268 -22.92 13.02 -4.55
C GLN A 268 -22.94 12.92 -6.07
N TYR A 269 -22.07 13.67 -6.73
CA TYR A 269 -22.05 13.71 -8.18
C TYR A 269 -20.67 14.06 -8.74
N MET A 270 -20.51 13.78 -10.03
CA MET A 270 -19.47 14.34 -10.87
C MET A 270 -20.08 15.13 -12.01
N ASP A 271 -19.31 16.07 -12.56
CA ASP A 271 -19.58 16.65 -13.85
C ASP A 271 -18.37 16.57 -14.78
N LEU A 272 -18.63 16.48 -16.07
CA LEU A 272 -17.66 16.21 -17.12
C LEU A 272 -17.87 17.16 -18.29
N GLY A 273 -16.83 17.90 -18.67
CA GLY A 273 -16.88 18.80 -19.82
C GLY A 273 -15.97 20.02 -19.63
N PRO A 274 -16.32 21.18 -20.19
CA PRO A 274 -15.52 22.39 -20.03
C PRO A 274 -15.88 23.18 -18.76
N HIS A 275 -14.86 23.72 -18.10
CA HIS A 275 -14.98 24.71 -17.03
C HIS A 275 -13.73 25.59 -17.02
N ALA A 276 -13.80 26.73 -17.71
CA ALA A 276 -12.66 27.59 -18.00
C ALA A 276 -11.87 28.01 -16.77
N ASP A 277 -12.55 28.27 -15.65
CA ASP A 277 -11.92 28.76 -14.42
C ASP A 277 -11.42 27.65 -13.48
N SER A 278 -11.69 26.37 -13.76
CA SER A 278 -11.39 25.27 -12.84
C SER A 278 -10.48 24.20 -13.45
N TYR A 279 -10.97 23.44 -14.43
CA TYR A 279 -10.25 22.31 -15.04
C TYR A 279 -10.07 22.42 -16.56
N GLY A 280 -10.42 23.57 -17.15
CA GLY A 280 -10.13 23.90 -18.56
C GLY A 280 -11.17 23.34 -19.53
N ASP A 281 -10.76 23.11 -20.78
CA ASP A 281 -11.67 22.77 -21.89
C ASP A 281 -12.23 21.34 -21.81
N TYR A 282 -11.54 20.43 -21.12
CA TYR A 282 -12.01 19.06 -20.89
C TYR A 282 -11.49 18.54 -19.56
N GLY A 283 -12.38 18.49 -18.58
CA GLY A 283 -12.06 18.08 -17.22
C GLY A 283 -13.26 17.52 -16.49
N MET A 284 -13.06 17.28 -15.20
CA MET A 284 -14.02 16.69 -14.29
C MET A 284 -14.10 17.53 -13.02
N GLY A 285 -15.33 17.84 -12.63
CA GLY A 285 -15.69 18.29 -11.29
C GLY A 285 -16.22 17.12 -10.46
N LEU A 286 -15.94 17.12 -9.16
CA LEU A 286 -16.34 16.06 -8.22
C LEU A 286 -16.80 16.67 -6.90
N TRP A 287 -17.95 16.22 -6.40
CA TRP A 287 -18.46 16.56 -5.08
C TRP A 287 -19.03 15.31 -4.41
N LEU A 288 -18.37 14.86 -3.33
CA LEU A 288 -18.76 13.67 -2.57
C LEU A 288 -18.86 13.99 -1.08
N ALA A 289 -20.07 13.96 -0.51
CA ALA A 289 -20.26 14.11 0.91
C ALA A 289 -19.78 12.85 1.63
N TYR A 290 -19.07 13.04 2.74
CA TYR A 290 -18.54 11.97 3.55
C TYR A 290 -18.67 12.26 5.04
N GLN A 291 -18.65 11.19 5.82
CA GLN A 291 -18.61 11.22 7.27
C GLN A 291 -17.76 10.06 7.77
N GLY A 292 -17.31 10.15 9.03
CA GLY A 292 -16.61 9.05 9.66
C GLY A 292 -15.57 9.47 10.68
N THR A 293 -14.45 8.77 10.74
CA THR A 293 -13.35 9.07 11.64
C THR A 293 -11.99 9.01 10.96
N VAL A 294 -11.11 9.94 11.30
CA VAL A 294 -9.73 10.02 10.81
C VAL A 294 -8.83 10.24 12.01
N ASN A 295 -7.90 9.33 12.26
CA ASN A 295 -6.97 9.40 13.41
C ASN A 295 -7.69 9.66 14.76
N GLY A 296 -8.84 9.00 14.94
CA GLY A 296 -9.66 9.11 16.14
C GLY A 296 -10.50 10.40 16.24
N GLN A 297 -10.41 11.32 15.27
CA GLN A 297 -11.26 12.50 15.21
C GLN A 297 -12.47 12.27 14.31
N THR A 298 -13.66 12.61 14.80
CA THR A 298 -14.91 12.48 14.06
C THR A 298 -15.06 13.58 13.02
N VAL A 299 -15.39 13.19 11.79
CA VAL A 299 -15.88 14.08 10.72
C VAL A 299 -17.38 13.84 10.59
N SER A 300 -18.18 14.82 11.02
CA SER A 300 -19.64 14.68 11.05
C SER A 300 -20.31 14.98 9.71
N GLU A 301 -19.73 15.90 8.93
CA GLU A 301 -20.21 16.29 7.60
C GLU A 301 -19.06 16.97 6.86
N GLY A 302 -18.40 16.24 5.97
CA GLY A 302 -17.34 16.75 5.10
C GLY A 302 -17.69 16.56 3.63
N THR A 303 -16.98 17.25 2.75
CA THR A 303 -17.12 17.10 1.29
C THR A 303 -15.76 16.86 0.67
N ILE A 304 -15.67 15.88 -0.22
CA ILE A 304 -14.55 15.72 -1.13
C ILE A 304 -14.89 16.55 -2.36
N GLU A 305 -14.17 17.65 -2.54
CA GLU A 305 -14.25 18.47 -3.75
C GLU A 305 -13.09 18.12 -4.68
N GLY A 306 -13.35 18.04 -5.98
CA GLY A 306 -12.32 17.71 -6.96
C GLY A 306 -12.46 18.50 -8.25
N ALA A 307 -11.32 18.92 -8.80
CA ALA A 307 -11.24 19.64 -10.05
C ALA A 307 -10.03 19.16 -10.85
N ALA A 308 -10.26 18.24 -11.79
CA ALA A 308 -9.18 17.57 -12.52
C ALA A 308 -9.29 17.80 -14.03
N SER A 309 -8.16 18.11 -14.67
CA SER A 309 -8.09 18.07 -16.13
C SER A 309 -8.05 16.61 -16.61
N LEU A 310 -8.69 16.31 -17.72
CA LEU A 310 -8.61 14.98 -18.33
C LEU A 310 -7.49 14.94 -19.36
N THR A 311 -6.47 14.14 -19.08
CA THR A 311 -5.25 14.06 -19.89
C THR A 311 -4.97 12.64 -20.36
N LYS A 312 -4.13 12.50 -21.39
CA LYS A 312 -3.71 11.19 -21.95
C LYS A 312 -4.88 10.23 -22.23
N CYS A 313 -6.03 10.77 -22.65
CA CYS A 313 -7.24 10.00 -22.89
C CYS A 313 -7.03 8.99 -24.03
N VAL A 314 -7.50 7.78 -23.82
CA VAL A 314 -7.62 6.74 -24.85
C VAL A 314 -9.11 6.51 -25.06
N ARG A 315 -9.57 6.74 -26.29
CA ARG A 315 -10.96 6.50 -26.71
C ARG A 315 -11.02 5.25 -27.56
N ILE A 316 -12.11 4.52 -27.42
CA ILE A 316 -12.38 3.33 -28.22
C ILE A 316 -12.33 3.66 -29.73
N ARG A 317 -11.62 2.82 -30.49
CA ARG A 317 -11.58 2.87 -31.96
C ARG A 317 -12.18 1.61 -32.58
N GLY A 318 -11.83 0.46 -32.02
CA GLY A 318 -12.49 -0.84 -32.25
C GLY A 318 -12.89 -1.44 -30.91
N ARG A 319 -11.91 -2.00 -30.19
CA ARG A 319 -12.10 -2.63 -28.88
C ARG A 319 -11.06 -2.14 -27.87
N LEU A 320 -11.52 -1.63 -26.73
CA LEU A 320 -10.68 -1.11 -25.64
C LEU A 320 -10.98 -1.89 -24.36
N ILE A 321 -9.95 -2.54 -23.84
CA ILE A 321 -9.94 -3.28 -22.58
C ILE A 321 -9.18 -2.45 -21.55
N LEU A 322 -9.76 -2.25 -20.37
CA LEU A 322 -9.07 -1.70 -19.21
C LEU A 322 -8.72 -2.85 -18.26
N ARG A 323 -7.45 -2.91 -17.88
CA ARG A 323 -6.95 -3.84 -16.87
C ARG A 323 -6.50 -3.05 -15.66
N GLU A 324 -7.00 -3.44 -14.50
CA GLU A 324 -6.74 -2.79 -13.23
C GLU A 324 -6.16 -3.79 -12.24
N TRP A 325 -5.09 -3.38 -11.59
CA TRP A 325 -4.51 -4.11 -10.47
C TRP A 325 -4.43 -3.22 -9.25
N LYS A 326 -5.07 -3.66 -8.17
CA LYS A 326 -4.82 -3.13 -6.83
C LYS A 326 -3.86 -4.06 -6.11
N VAL A 327 -2.68 -3.55 -5.78
CA VAL A 327 -1.57 -4.33 -5.24
C VAL A 327 -1.23 -3.82 -3.86
N THR A 328 -1.20 -4.73 -2.89
CA THR A 328 -0.94 -4.43 -1.47
C THR A 328 0.18 -5.31 -0.94
N ASP A 329 1.18 -4.72 -0.28
CA ASP A 329 2.26 -5.45 0.39
C ASP A 329 1.84 -5.97 1.79
N ALA A 330 2.77 -6.57 2.52
CA ALA A 330 2.51 -7.06 3.88
C ALA A 330 2.44 -5.94 4.94
N ALA A 331 2.96 -4.75 4.66
CA ALA A 331 2.90 -3.57 5.53
C ALA A 331 1.56 -2.81 5.38
N GLY A 332 0.79 -3.13 4.34
CA GLY A 332 -0.49 -2.51 4.02
C GLY A 332 -0.39 -1.38 3.00
N ASN A 333 0.81 -1.05 2.49
CA ASN A 333 0.93 -0.03 1.45
C ASN A 333 0.28 -0.55 0.16
N THR A 334 -0.50 0.32 -0.47
CA THR A 334 -1.33 -0.06 -1.62
C THR A 334 -1.10 0.88 -2.78
N ASN A 335 -1.01 0.32 -3.98
CA ASN A 335 -0.97 1.06 -5.23
C ASN A 335 -2.02 0.54 -6.22
N VAL A 336 -2.44 1.40 -7.13
CA VAL A 336 -3.38 1.08 -8.21
C VAL A 336 -2.68 1.27 -9.54
N PHE A 337 -2.74 0.24 -10.38
CA PHE A 337 -2.10 0.19 -11.69
C PHE A 337 -3.13 -0.03 -12.79
N ILE A 338 -2.99 0.72 -13.88
CA ILE A 338 -3.89 0.65 -15.02
C ILE A 338 -3.11 0.36 -16.30
N GLN A 339 -3.65 -0.56 -17.11
CA GLN A 339 -3.24 -0.77 -18.49
C GLN A 339 -4.45 -0.67 -19.41
N ARG A 340 -4.32 0.20 -20.42
CA ARG A 340 -5.29 0.32 -21.51
C ARG A 340 -4.81 -0.51 -22.69
N VAL A 341 -5.59 -1.50 -23.11
CA VAL A 341 -5.28 -2.38 -24.23
C VAL A 341 -6.27 -2.12 -25.35
N GLU A 342 -5.77 -1.64 -26.48
CA GLU A 342 -6.53 -1.56 -27.73
C GLU A 342 -6.23 -2.80 -28.57
N LEU A 343 -7.29 -3.43 -29.08
CA LEU A 343 -7.16 -4.46 -30.10
C LEU A 343 -7.36 -3.83 -31.47
N GLU A 344 -6.37 -4.00 -32.36
CA GLU A 344 -6.50 -3.67 -33.78
C GLU A 344 -7.45 -4.70 -34.41
N GLU A 345 -8.58 -4.24 -34.93
CA GLU A 345 -9.53 -5.10 -35.66
C GLU A 345 -9.05 -5.46 -37.07
#